data_AF-A0A377AAQ4-F1
#
_entry.id   AF-A0A377AAQ4-F1
#
_cell.length_a   1.000
_cell.length_b   1.000
_cell.length_c   1.000
_cell.angle_alpha   90.00
_cell.angle_beta   90.00
_cell.angle_gamma   90.00
#
_symmetry.space_group_name_H-M   'P 1'
#
loop_
_entity.id
_entity.type
_entity.pdbx_description
1 polymer ?
#
loop_
_entity_poly.entity_id
_entity_poly.type
_entity_poly.pdbx_seq_one_letter_code
_entity_poly.pdbx_strand_id
1 'polypeptide(L)'
;MYSNDLLIRSGQNIYLNGVHLTANADSFEIIRWIPHSLLVFRDNKGMHRYPFGQLSGKAIPVDDDVSFEVGESRVRWRKQLTSDRQWSKWIDLPDIEPEQFHLITGNIAQYKDRLYVTKLSTFGEDQLEIIPLDTPDLVIDRSFNSGKQHAYFIRQLRSKSVQIIPVNGPLTKNDRFAYDDRNVYTWTDTEVRITPSPCPAKTHVREENVRELHNRDIIIPLTDDSCRNAATDGQTLKP
;
A
#
# COMPACT_ATOMS: atom_id res chain seq x y z
N MET A 1 -0.63 6.45 6.95
CA MET A 1 -1.68 5.70 6.24
C MET A 1 -2.10 6.51 5.02
N TYR A 2 -1.72 6.07 3.82
CA TYR A 2 -2.37 6.57 2.61
C TYR A 2 -3.76 5.91 2.57
N SER A 3 -4.78 6.70 2.89
CA SER A 3 -6.16 6.26 2.81
C SER A 3 -6.52 6.04 1.35
N ASN A 4 -7.29 4.99 1.07
CA ASN A 4 -8.07 4.94 -0.16
C ASN A 4 -8.90 6.22 -0.25
N ASP A 5 -8.96 6.79 -1.45
CA ASP A 5 -9.78 7.97 -1.67
C ASP A 5 -11.25 7.58 -1.56
N LEU A 6 -12.03 8.42 -0.89
CA LEU A 6 -13.39 8.12 -0.52
C LEU A 6 -14.31 9.24 -0.99
N LEU A 7 -15.21 8.91 -1.90
CA LEU A 7 -16.29 9.79 -2.35
C LEU A 7 -17.60 9.36 -1.67
N ILE A 8 -18.20 10.26 -0.90
CA ILE A 8 -19.45 10.01 -0.18
C ILE A 8 -20.49 11.02 -0.62
N ARG A 9 -21.70 10.55 -0.91
CA ARG A 9 -22.90 11.37 -0.98
C ARG A 9 -23.66 11.28 0.36
N SER A 10 -23.97 12.42 0.95
CA SER A 10 -24.82 12.52 2.14
C SER A 10 -25.91 13.56 1.90
N GLY A 11 -27.13 13.09 1.63
CA GLY A 11 -28.24 13.93 1.19
C GLY A 11 -27.90 14.70 -0.10
N GLN A 12 -27.87 16.03 0.03
CA GLN A 12 -27.56 16.98 -1.05
C GLN A 12 -26.08 17.37 -1.14
N ASN A 13 -25.23 16.80 -0.28
CA ASN A 13 -23.81 17.12 -0.22
C ASN A 13 -22.96 15.97 -0.75
N ILE A 14 -21.85 16.32 -1.39
CA ILE A 14 -20.84 15.36 -1.84
C ILE A 14 -19.52 15.69 -1.14
N TYR A 15 -18.84 14.67 -0.63
CA TYR A 15 -17.58 14.78 0.07
C TYR A 15 -16.54 13.90 -0.59
N LEU A 16 -15.36 14.45 -0.85
CA LEU A 16 -14.18 13.73 -1.26
C LEU A 16 -13.14 13.78 -0.15
N ASN A 17 -12.78 12.64 0.43
CA ASN A 17 -11.84 12.56 1.54
C ASN A 17 -12.23 13.47 2.71
N GLY A 18 -13.54 13.58 2.99
CA GLY A 18 -14.10 14.47 4.00
C GLY A 18 -14.22 15.94 3.58
N VAL A 19 -13.69 16.32 2.41
CA VAL A 19 -13.80 17.69 1.88
C VAL A 19 -15.07 17.84 1.06
N HIS A 20 -15.90 18.81 1.44
CA HIS A 20 -17.14 19.11 0.73
C HIS A 20 -16.86 19.64 -0.70
N LEU A 21 -17.47 19.01 -1.71
CA LEU A 21 -17.43 19.45 -3.09
C LEU A 21 -18.61 20.37 -3.38
N THR A 22 -18.33 21.50 -4.06
CA THR A 22 -19.40 22.39 -4.54
C THR A 22 -20.01 21.79 -5.80
N ALA A 23 -20.91 20.82 -5.63
CA ALA A 23 -21.55 20.08 -6.71
C ALA A 23 -23.04 19.87 -6.40
N ASN A 24 -23.89 19.83 -7.44
CA ASN A 24 -25.29 19.45 -7.28
C ASN A 24 -25.42 17.92 -7.19
N ALA A 25 -25.80 17.41 -6.02
CA ALA A 25 -25.83 15.97 -5.77
C ALA A 25 -26.84 15.19 -6.62
N ASP A 26 -27.93 15.82 -7.06
CA ASP A 26 -28.97 15.15 -7.86
C ASP A 26 -28.59 14.95 -9.32
N SER A 27 -27.64 15.74 -9.83
CA SER A 27 -27.14 15.66 -11.21
C SER A 27 -25.66 15.28 -11.30
N PHE A 28 -25.07 14.85 -10.18
CA PHE A 28 -23.65 14.54 -10.12
C PHE A 28 -23.31 13.26 -10.88
N GLU A 29 -22.38 13.38 -11.82
CA GLU A 29 -21.85 12.29 -12.63
C GLU A 29 -20.32 12.31 -12.57
N ILE A 30 -19.70 11.19 -12.20
CA ILE A 30 -18.25 11.05 -12.29
C ILE A 30 -17.89 10.83 -13.75
N ILE A 31 -17.09 11.74 -14.32
CA ILE A 31 -16.61 11.63 -15.70
C ILE A 31 -15.24 10.97 -15.73
N ARG A 32 -14.40 11.28 -14.74
CA ARG A 32 -13.05 10.71 -14.64
C ARG A 32 -12.56 10.75 -13.20
N TRP A 33 -11.88 9.69 -12.78
CA TRP A 33 -11.28 9.60 -11.47
C TRP A 33 -9.84 9.12 -11.57
N ILE A 34 -8.90 9.98 -11.18
CA ILE A 34 -7.48 9.65 -11.04
C ILE A 34 -7.17 9.67 -9.54
N PRO A 35 -6.92 8.51 -8.92
CA PRO A 35 -6.62 8.41 -7.50
C PRO A 35 -5.49 9.35 -7.08
N HIS A 36 -5.66 9.96 -5.91
CA HIS A 36 -4.72 10.90 -5.26
C HIS A 36 -4.30 12.11 -6.11
N SER A 37 -5.06 12.42 -7.18
CA SER A 37 -4.68 13.47 -8.15
C SER A 37 -5.86 14.33 -8.61
N LEU A 38 -6.87 13.75 -9.26
CA LEU A 38 -7.88 14.53 -9.99
C LEU A 38 -9.23 13.82 -10.07
N LEU A 39 -10.28 14.55 -9.70
CA LEU A 39 -11.66 14.16 -9.96
C LEU A 39 -12.24 15.10 -11.01
N VAL A 40 -12.73 14.55 -12.11
CA VAL A 40 -13.53 15.27 -13.11
C VAL A 40 -14.95 14.79 -12.99
N PHE A 41 -15.86 15.71 -12.73
CA PHE A 41 -17.28 15.40 -12.59
C PHE A 41 -18.13 16.39 -13.38
N ARG A 42 -19.37 16.00 -13.66
CA ARG A 42 -20.38 16.86 -14.26
C ARG A 42 -21.53 17.03 -13.27
N ASP A 43 -22.13 18.20 -13.27
CA ASP A 43 -23.43 18.44 -12.67
C ASP A 43 -24.27 19.38 -13.56
N ASN A 44 -25.44 19.81 -13.07
CA ASN A 44 -26.30 20.75 -13.79
C ASN A 44 -25.67 22.13 -14.08
N LYS A 45 -24.52 22.46 -13.49
CA LYS A 45 -23.74 23.67 -13.77
C LYS A 45 -22.61 23.42 -14.78
N GLY A 46 -22.42 22.19 -15.22
CA GLY A 46 -21.47 21.81 -16.27
C GLY A 46 -20.36 20.90 -15.78
N MET A 47 -19.21 20.96 -16.45
CA MET A 47 -18.04 20.15 -16.16
C MET A 47 -17.16 20.82 -15.11
N HIS A 48 -16.70 20.05 -14.13
CA HIS A 48 -15.85 20.49 -13.03
C HIS A 48 -14.58 19.65 -12.97
N ARG A 49 -13.48 20.30 -12.58
CA ARG A 49 -12.16 19.68 -12.41
C ARG A 49 -11.68 19.99 -11.01
N TYR A 50 -11.62 18.96 -10.17
CA TYR A 50 -11.27 19.07 -8.77
C TYR A 50 -9.95 18.33 -8.51
N PRO A 51 -8.81 19.05 -8.52
CA PRO A 51 -7.55 18.48 -8.08
C PRO A 51 -7.63 18.15 -6.58
N PHE A 52 -7.25 16.94 -6.19
CA PHE A 52 -7.22 16.51 -4.80
C PHE A 52 -6.07 15.52 -4.50
N GLY A 53 -5.69 15.39 -3.23
CA GLY A 53 -4.52 14.60 -2.82
C GLY A 53 -3.25 15.47 -2.73
N GLN A 54 -2.19 14.92 -2.14
CA GLN A 54 -0.93 15.65 -1.87
C GLN A 54 -0.26 16.22 -3.14
N LEU A 55 -0.64 15.75 -4.33
CA LEU A 55 0.01 16.06 -5.61
C LEU A 55 -0.85 16.90 -6.57
N SER A 56 -1.94 17.50 -6.07
CA SER A 56 -2.99 18.01 -6.94
C SER A 56 -2.91 19.53 -7.23
N GLY A 57 -2.83 19.86 -8.52
CA GLY A 57 -3.21 21.17 -9.07
C GLY A 57 -2.37 22.41 -8.69
N LYS A 58 -1.22 22.27 -8.04
CA LYS A 58 -0.34 23.41 -7.73
C LYS A 58 1.04 23.24 -8.36
N ALA A 59 1.57 24.32 -8.93
CA ALA A 59 3.01 24.53 -8.94
C ALA A 59 3.50 24.37 -7.49
N ILE A 60 4.33 23.36 -7.25
CA ILE A 60 4.73 22.88 -5.93
C ILE A 60 5.52 24.00 -5.23
N PRO A 61 5.14 24.38 -4.01
CA PRO A 61 6.16 24.38 -2.97
C PRO A 61 5.60 23.80 -1.67
N VAL A 62 5.45 22.47 -1.59
CA VAL A 62 5.38 21.73 -0.32
C VAL A 62 5.97 20.33 -0.56
N ASP A 63 7.18 20.09 -0.03
CA ASP A 63 7.99 18.86 -0.06
C ASP A 63 8.26 18.21 -1.43
N ASP A 64 9.41 18.56 -2.02
CA ASP A 64 9.98 18.00 -3.25
C ASP A 64 10.33 16.49 -3.19
N ASP A 65 9.90 15.74 -2.17
CA ASP A 65 10.37 14.37 -1.87
C ASP A 65 9.58 13.25 -2.57
N VAL A 66 9.18 13.46 -3.82
CA VAL A 66 8.43 12.46 -4.60
C VAL A 66 9.10 12.14 -5.92
N SER A 67 9.17 10.85 -6.22
CA SER A 67 9.72 10.31 -7.45
C SER A 67 8.67 10.13 -8.54
N PHE A 68 7.38 10.13 -8.22
CA PHE A 68 6.30 9.92 -9.17
C PHE A 68 5.29 11.07 -9.19
N GLU A 69 4.76 11.36 -10.36
CA GLU A 69 3.68 12.31 -10.59
C GLU A 69 2.62 11.68 -11.48
N VAL A 70 1.36 11.71 -11.03
CA VAL A 70 0.20 11.21 -11.78
C VAL A 70 -0.56 12.40 -12.35
N GLY A 71 -0.24 12.76 -13.58
CA GLY A 71 -0.92 13.83 -14.32
C GLY A 71 -2.19 13.32 -14.99
N GLU A 72 -2.94 14.25 -15.59
CA GLU A 72 -4.19 13.91 -16.25
C GLU A 72 -4.01 12.99 -17.47
N SER A 73 -2.99 13.21 -18.30
CA SER A 73 -2.81 12.44 -19.54
C SER A 73 -1.61 11.50 -19.52
N ARG A 74 -0.79 11.57 -18.47
CA ARG A 74 0.49 10.88 -18.39
C ARG A 74 0.93 10.71 -16.95
N VAL A 75 1.71 9.67 -16.72
CA VAL A 75 2.44 9.46 -15.47
C VAL A 75 3.91 9.75 -15.73
N ARG A 76 4.56 10.41 -14.77
CA ARG A 76 5.96 10.81 -14.88
C ARG A 76 6.73 10.35 -13.65
N TRP A 77 8.03 10.17 -13.83
CA TRP A 77 8.93 9.91 -12.72
C TRP A 77 10.18 10.78 -12.81
N ARG A 78 10.88 10.96 -11.71
CA ARG A 78 12.17 11.67 -11.64
C ARG A 78 13.10 10.99 -10.66
N LYS A 79 14.39 11.21 -10.86
CA LYS A 79 15.44 10.65 -10.03
C LYS A 79 15.83 11.64 -8.94
N GLN A 80 16.04 11.16 -7.73
CA GLN A 80 16.89 11.86 -6.78
C GLN A 80 18.36 11.65 -7.21
N LEU A 81 19.10 12.72 -7.45
CA LEU A 81 20.48 12.70 -7.94
C LEU A 81 21.52 12.59 -6.81
N THR A 82 21.15 12.99 -5.61
CA THR A 82 22.04 13.12 -4.46
C THR A 82 21.27 12.96 -3.15
N SER A 83 21.95 12.63 -2.04
CA SER A 83 21.30 12.45 -0.73
C SER A 83 20.70 13.74 -0.13
N ASP A 84 21.18 14.92 -0.55
CA ASP A 84 20.60 16.25 -0.26
C ASP A 84 19.39 16.58 -1.14
N ARG A 85 18.85 15.58 -1.85
CA ARG A 85 17.57 15.65 -2.57
C ARG A 85 17.58 16.63 -3.74
N GLN A 86 18.67 16.64 -4.51
CA GLN A 86 18.62 17.23 -5.84
C GLN A 86 17.84 16.30 -6.77
N TRP A 87 17.01 16.86 -7.66
CA TRP A 87 16.12 16.08 -8.50
C TRP A 87 16.44 16.25 -9.98
N SER A 88 16.30 15.19 -10.76
CA SER A 88 16.33 15.26 -12.22
C SER A 88 15.07 15.94 -12.77
N LYS A 89 15.08 16.22 -14.07
CA LYS A 89 13.84 16.52 -14.80
C LYS A 89 12.89 15.32 -14.74
N TRP A 90 11.60 15.60 -14.89
CA TRP A 90 10.56 14.59 -15.07
C TRP A 90 10.74 13.84 -16.38
N ILE A 91 10.50 12.54 -16.34
CA ILE A 91 10.59 11.58 -17.44
C ILE A 91 9.23 10.90 -17.54
N ASP A 92 8.64 10.87 -18.74
CA ASP A 92 7.34 10.25 -18.97
C ASP A 92 7.47 8.72 -18.88
N LEU A 93 6.53 8.07 -18.18
CA LEU A 93 6.35 6.62 -18.23
C LEU A 93 5.39 6.30 -19.38
N PRO A 94 5.86 5.63 -20.45
CA PRO A 94 5.02 5.32 -21.60
C PRO A 94 3.96 4.27 -21.24
N ASP A 95 2.82 4.32 -21.94
CA ASP A 95 1.76 3.31 -21.90
C ASP A 95 1.14 3.04 -20.51
N ILE A 96 1.17 4.06 -19.64
CA ILE A 96 0.52 4.07 -18.32
C ILE A 96 -0.76 4.88 -18.38
N GLU A 97 -1.88 4.23 -18.07
CA GLU A 97 -3.16 4.90 -17.81
C GLU A 97 -3.13 5.51 -16.40
N PRO A 98 -3.22 6.85 -16.24
CA PRO A 98 -3.16 7.49 -14.93
C PRO A 98 -4.16 6.95 -13.91
N GLU A 99 -5.36 6.57 -14.35
CA GLU A 99 -6.45 6.03 -13.52
C GLU A 99 -6.10 4.71 -12.84
N GLN A 100 -5.19 3.93 -13.42
CA GLN A 100 -4.77 2.63 -12.92
C GLN A 100 -3.40 2.69 -12.23
N PHE A 101 -2.77 3.87 -12.16
CA PHE A 101 -1.47 4.05 -11.53
C PHE A 101 -1.65 4.50 -10.07
N HIS A 102 -1.50 3.55 -9.16
CA HIS A 102 -1.75 3.74 -7.74
C HIS A 102 -0.46 4.08 -7.01
N LEU A 103 -0.38 5.29 -6.47
CA LEU A 103 0.72 5.68 -5.60
C LEU A 103 0.58 5.01 -4.23
N ILE A 104 1.60 4.25 -3.83
CA ILE A 104 1.63 3.56 -2.53
C ILE A 104 2.44 4.40 -1.53
N THR A 105 3.59 4.91 -1.98
CA THR A 105 4.41 5.90 -1.28
C THR A 105 4.95 6.90 -2.30
N GLY A 106 5.66 7.94 -1.83
CA GLY A 106 6.31 8.90 -2.74
C GLY A 106 7.33 8.29 -3.74
N ASN A 107 7.78 7.06 -3.52
CA ASN A 107 8.81 6.39 -4.32
C ASN A 107 8.42 4.94 -4.70
N ILE A 108 7.18 4.52 -4.40
CA ILE A 108 6.63 3.21 -4.73
C ILE A 108 5.22 3.42 -5.31
N ALA A 109 4.97 2.86 -6.47
CA ALA A 109 3.65 2.86 -7.09
C ALA A 109 3.34 1.49 -7.69
N GLN A 110 2.07 1.24 -7.97
CA GLN A 110 1.60 0.05 -8.65
C GLN A 110 0.87 0.44 -9.93
N TYR A 111 1.10 -0.31 -11.00
CA TYR A 111 0.26 -0.31 -12.19
C TYR A 111 0.06 -1.75 -12.64
N LYS A 112 -1.19 -2.20 -12.62
CA LYS A 112 -1.57 -3.58 -12.92
C LYS A 112 -0.77 -4.55 -12.05
N ASP A 113 -0.12 -5.53 -12.67
CA ASP A 113 0.68 -6.58 -12.07
C ASP A 113 2.14 -6.15 -11.78
N ARG A 114 2.43 -4.86 -11.68
CA ARG A 114 3.81 -4.35 -11.53
C ARG A 114 3.94 -3.29 -10.46
N LEU A 115 5.01 -3.39 -9.67
CA LEU A 115 5.48 -2.34 -8.79
C LEU A 115 6.55 -1.51 -9.48
N TYR A 116 6.40 -0.19 -9.43
CA TYR A 116 7.36 0.81 -9.86
C TYR A 116 8.02 1.37 -8.61
N VAL A 117 9.33 1.13 -8.46
CA VAL A 117 10.07 1.48 -7.24
C VAL A 117 11.29 2.31 -7.63
N THR A 118 11.42 3.51 -7.07
CA THR A 118 12.68 4.24 -7.16
C THR A 118 13.57 3.90 -5.97
N LYS A 119 14.80 3.48 -6.28
CA LYS A 119 15.82 3.11 -5.29
C LYS A 119 17.07 3.93 -5.51
N LEU A 120 17.59 4.50 -4.42
CA LEU A 120 18.89 5.16 -4.42
C LEU A 120 19.97 4.12 -4.76
N SER A 121 20.67 4.31 -5.88
CA SER A 121 21.81 3.45 -6.23
C SER A 121 22.99 3.70 -5.28
N THR A 122 23.96 2.79 -5.31
CA THR A 122 25.24 2.95 -4.60
C THR A 122 26.01 4.21 -5.02
N PHE A 123 25.67 4.79 -6.17
CA PHE A 123 26.28 6.00 -6.70
C PHE A 123 25.52 7.28 -6.33
N GLY A 124 24.46 7.17 -5.51
CA GLY A 124 23.69 8.32 -5.00
C GLY A 124 22.58 8.82 -5.93
N GLU A 125 22.41 8.21 -7.11
CA GLU A 125 21.32 8.51 -8.04
C GLU A 125 20.24 7.43 -7.97
N ASP A 126 18.97 7.83 -7.95
CA ASP A 126 17.84 6.92 -8.03
C ASP A 126 17.80 6.17 -9.36
N GLN A 127 17.45 4.89 -9.28
CA GLN A 127 17.09 4.06 -10.42
C GLN A 127 15.63 3.63 -10.27
N LEU A 128 14.91 3.59 -11.40
CA LEU A 128 13.58 3.01 -11.46
C LEU A 128 13.70 1.51 -11.69
N GLU A 129 13.15 0.74 -10.76
CA GLU A 129 13.00 -0.70 -10.85
C GLU A 129 11.54 -1.05 -11.07
N ILE A 130 11.27 -1.97 -12.01
CA ILE A 130 9.92 -2.47 -12.29
C ILE A 130 9.90 -3.94 -11.88
N ILE A 131 9.12 -4.25 -10.85
CA ILE A 131 9.04 -5.58 -10.24
C ILE A 131 7.69 -6.20 -10.63
N PRO A 132 7.67 -7.34 -11.34
CA PRO A 132 6.43 -8.07 -11.60
C PRO A 132 5.90 -8.72 -10.32
N LEU A 133 4.58 -8.66 -10.13
CA LEU A 133 3.85 -9.40 -9.12
C LEU A 133 3.59 -10.81 -9.64
N ASP A 134 3.78 -11.81 -8.79
CA ASP A 134 3.48 -13.21 -9.12
C ASP A 134 1.96 -13.52 -9.16
N THR A 135 1.17 -12.53 -8.76
CA THR A 135 -0.28 -12.56 -8.63
C THR A 135 -0.83 -11.32 -9.33
N PRO A 136 -1.27 -11.45 -10.60
CA PRO A 136 -1.61 -10.28 -11.43
C PRO A 136 -2.75 -9.40 -10.89
N ASP A 137 -3.64 -9.99 -10.11
CA ASP A 137 -4.81 -9.38 -9.48
C ASP A 137 -4.52 -8.86 -8.05
N LEU A 138 -3.30 -9.02 -7.54
CA LEU A 138 -2.92 -8.54 -6.21
C LEU A 138 -2.84 -7.01 -6.20
N VAL A 139 -3.66 -6.37 -5.38
CA VAL A 139 -3.57 -4.93 -5.06
C VAL A 139 -2.72 -4.74 -3.81
N ILE A 140 -1.71 -3.87 -3.88
CA ILE A 140 -0.82 -3.54 -2.77
C ILE A 140 -1.40 -2.37 -1.99
N ASP A 141 -2.08 -2.66 -0.88
CA ASP A 141 -2.78 -1.67 -0.06
C ASP A 141 -2.39 -1.71 1.44
N ARG A 142 -1.57 -2.69 1.84
CA ARG A 142 -1.11 -2.87 3.23
C ARG A 142 0.41 -2.91 3.30
N SER A 143 0.96 -2.83 4.53
CA SER A 143 2.40 -3.03 4.75
C SER A 143 2.85 -4.44 4.39
N PHE A 144 1.99 -5.46 4.54
CA PHE A 144 2.27 -6.85 4.17
C PHE A 144 1.18 -7.43 3.27
N ASN A 145 1.55 -7.82 2.06
CA ASN A 145 0.65 -8.30 1.01
C ASN A 145 1.07 -9.70 0.55
N SER A 146 0.11 -10.61 0.43
CA SER A 146 0.37 -12.02 0.13
C SER A 146 0.13 -12.30 -1.35
N GLY A 147 1.19 -12.61 -2.08
CA GLY A 147 1.12 -13.20 -3.41
C GLY A 147 1.10 -14.73 -3.34
N LYS A 148 1.31 -15.38 -4.49
CA LYS A 148 1.27 -16.85 -4.63
C LYS A 148 2.55 -17.52 -4.14
N GLN A 149 3.70 -16.96 -4.50
CA GLN A 149 5.04 -17.47 -4.19
C GLN A 149 5.85 -16.48 -3.36
N HIS A 150 5.42 -15.22 -3.31
CA HIS A 150 6.07 -14.16 -2.58
C HIS A 150 5.09 -13.39 -1.70
N ALA A 151 5.55 -12.93 -0.55
CA ALA A 151 4.96 -11.81 0.15
C ALA A 151 5.71 -10.51 -0.21
N TYR A 152 4.95 -9.44 -0.35
CA TYR A 152 5.44 -8.10 -0.65
C TYR A 152 5.27 -7.22 0.58
N PHE A 153 6.39 -6.91 1.23
CA PHE A 153 6.42 -6.03 2.39
C PHE A 153 6.83 -4.61 1.98
N ILE A 154 5.91 -3.66 2.17
CA ILE A 154 6.10 -2.23 1.91
C ILE A 154 6.46 -1.54 3.22
N ARG A 155 7.74 -1.23 3.40
CA ARG A 155 8.20 -0.44 4.55
C ARG A 155 7.73 0.99 4.37
N GLN A 156 6.87 1.51 5.26
CA GLN A 156 6.31 2.85 5.10
C GLN A 156 7.21 3.97 5.67
N LEU A 157 8.07 3.65 6.64
CA LEU A 157 8.85 4.63 7.41
C LEU A 157 10.34 4.65 7.02
N ARG A 158 10.91 5.86 6.97
CA ARG A 158 12.35 6.23 6.80
C ARG A 158 13.03 5.84 5.49
N SER A 159 12.84 4.62 4.97
CA SER A 159 13.59 4.12 3.80
C SER A 159 12.68 3.56 2.71
N LYS A 160 11.39 3.94 2.72
CA LYS A 160 10.30 3.55 1.80
C LYS A 160 10.73 2.50 0.77
N SER A 161 10.73 1.23 1.15
CA SER A 161 11.35 0.14 0.38
C SER A 161 10.40 -1.04 0.24
N VAL A 162 10.56 -1.78 -0.86
CA VAL A 162 9.88 -3.06 -1.06
C VAL A 162 10.83 -4.20 -0.68
N GLN A 163 10.37 -5.11 0.17
CA GLN A 163 11.00 -6.41 0.40
C GLN A 163 10.13 -7.51 -0.21
N ILE A 164 10.74 -8.36 -1.02
CA ILE A 164 10.09 -9.51 -1.65
C ILE A 164 10.55 -10.75 -0.89
N ILE A 165 9.61 -11.49 -0.32
CA ILE A 165 9.89 -12.57 0.62
C ILE A 165 9.35 -13.86 0.04
N PRO A 166 10.18 -14.89 -0.23
CA PRO A 166 9.68 -16.17 -0.68
C PRO A 166 8.83 -16.85 0.42
N VAL A 167 7.75 -17.49 0.00
CA VAL A 167 6.85 -18.26 0.89
C VAL A 167 6.82 -19.73 0.50
N ASN A 168 6.60 -20.60 1.48
CA ASN A 168 6.58 -22.06 1.35
C ASN A 168 5.13 -22.54 1.31
N GLY A 169 4.38 -22.08 0.31
CA GLY A 169 2.96 -22.39 0.13
C GLY A 169 2.04 -21.18 0.35
N PRO A 170 0.72 -21.38 0.22
CA PRO A 170 -0.26 -20.31 0.40
C PRO A 170 -0.19 -19.73 1.81
N LEU A 171 -0.18 -18.40 1.92
CA LEU A 171 -0.23 -17.74 3.21
C LEU A 171 -1.66 -17.72 3.76
N THR A 172 -1.82 -18.21 4.99
CA THR A 172 -2.98 -17.88 5.82
C THR A 172 -2.63 -16.65 6.66
N LYS A 173 -3.49 -15.63 6.64
CA LYS A 173 -3.18 -14.30 7.20
C LYS A 173 -4.31 -13.77 8.07
N ASN A 174 -3.94 -13.02 9.10
CA ASN A 174 -4.81 -12.09 9.80
C ASN A 174 -4.18 -10.68 9.81
N ASP A 175 -4.71 -9.76 10.62
CA ASP A 175 -4.22 -8.37 10.66
C ASP A 175 -2.81 -8.21 11.27
N ARG A 176 -2.25 -9.24 11.92
CA ARG A 176 -1.01 -9.15 12.73
C ARG A 176 0.09 -10.11 12.31
N PHE A 177 -0.27 -11.29 11.82
CA PHE A 177 0.66 -12.27 11.30
C PHE A 177 0.08 -13.03 10.12
N ALA A 178 0.97 -13.71 9.41
CA ALA A 178 0.64 -14.70 8.41
C ALA A 178 1.50 -15.94 8.65
N TYR A 179 1.09 -17.08 8.10
CA TYR A 179 1.89 -18.29 8.14
C TYR A 179 1.73 -19.09 6.86
N ASP A 180 2.81 -19.78 6.48
CA ASP A 180 2.83 -20.83 5.45
C ASP A 180 3.04 -22.20 6.13
N ASP A 181 3.46 -23.21 5.36
CA ASP A 181 3.68 -24.56 5.86
C ASP A 181 4.88 -24.69 6.83
N ARG A 182 5.77 -23.69 6.90
CA ARG A 182 7.06 -23.77 7.62
C ARG A 182 7.34 -22.61 8.55
N ASN A 183 6.78 -21.45 8.29
CA ASN A 183 7.17 -20.18 8.87
C ASN A 183 5.94 -19.37 9.29
N VAL A 184 6.17 -18.57 10.31
CA VAL A 184 5.28 -17.49 10.73
C VAL A 184 5.94 -16.16 10.41
N TYR A 185 5.18 -15.30 9.76
CA TYR A 185 5.54 -13.96 9.34
C TYR A 185 4.85 -12.97 10.26
N THR A 186 5.63 -12.18 10.99
CA THR A 186 5.13 -11.07 11.82
C THR A 186 5.70 -9.78 11.28
N TRP A 187 5.00 -8.65 11.38
CA TRP A 187 5.48 -7.39 10.84
C TRP A 187 5.11 -6.20 11.72
N THR A 188 5.90 -5.14 11.59
CA THR A 188 5.63 -3.79 12.07
C THR A 188 5.60 -2.86 10.87
N ASP A 189 5.42 -1.56 11.07
CA ASP A 189 5.52 -0.56 9.99
C ASP A 189 6.92 -0.46 9.37
N THR A 190 7.93 -0.98 10.09
CA THR A 190 9.33 -0.92 9.67
C THR A 190 9.87 -2.26 9.22
N GLU A 191 9.48 -3.38 9.81
CA GLU A 191 10.16 -4.65 9.52
C GLU A 191 9.22 -5.83 9.49
N VAL A 192 9.67 -6.87 8.81
CA VAL A 192 9.05 -8.18 8.78
C VAL A 192 10.02 -9.18 9.37
N ARG A 193 9.53 -10.05 10.26
CA ARG A 193 10.28 -11.11 10.90
C ARG A 193 9.68 -12.44 10.51
N ILE A 194 10.54 -13.33 10.04
CA ILE A 194 10.21 -14.69 9.62
C ILE A 194 10.72 -15.64 10.71
N THR A 195 9.83 -16.45 11.27
CA THR A 195 10.14 -17.39 12.35
C THR A 195 9.73 -18.79 11.94
N PRO A 196 10.68 -19.73 11.76
CA PRO A 196 10.35 -21.14 11.52
C PRO A 196 9.56 -21.73 12.69
N SER A 197 8.55 -22.54 12.38
CA SER A 197 7.73 -23.23 13.38
C SER A 197 7.36 -24.64 12.88
N PRO A 198 7.38 -25.67 13.74
CA PRO A 198 6.91 -27.01 13.39
C PRO A 198 5.38 -27.08 13.24
N CYS A 199 4.63 -26.09 13.74
CA CYS A 199 3.18 -26.01 13.56
C CYS A 199 2.72 -24.55 13.41
N PRO A 200 3.06 -23.87 12.29
CA PRO A 200 2.77 -22.44 12.12
C PRO A 200 1.28 -22.09 12.32
N ALA A 201 0.38 -23.00 11.93
CA ALA A 201 -1.07 -22.85 12.09
C ALA A 201 -1.58 -22.79 13.55
N LYS A 202 -0.75 -23.14 14.55
CA LYS A 202 -1.10 -23.01 15.97
C LYS A 202 -0.64 -21.68 16.59
N THR A 203 -0.09 -20.78 15.77
CA THR A 203 0.24 -19.42 16.19
C THR A 203 -1.03 -18.68 16.58
N HIS A 204 -1.00 -17.98 17.71
CA HIS A 204 -2.14 -17.23 18.23
C HIS A 204 -1.65 -15.98 18.97
N VAL A 205 -2.60 -15.13 19.35
CA VAL A 205 -2.33 -13.93 20.14
C VAL A 205 -2.65 -14.23 21.60
N ARG A 206 -1.79 -13.77 22.53
CA ARG A 206 -1.91 -14.06 23.96
C ARG A 206 -3.19 -13.49 24.60
N GLU A 207 -3.64 -12.33 24.15
CA GLU A 207 -4.85 -11.67 24.62
C GLU A 207 -5.65 -11.10 23.43
N GLU A 208 -6.92 -11.47 23.30
CA GLU A 208 -7.78 -11.03 22.19
C GLU A 208 -8.33 -9.60 22.37
N ASN A 209 -8.23 -9.02 23.58
CA ASN A 209 -8.84 -7.74 23.97
C ASN A 209 -7.83 -6.62 24.30
N VAL A 210 -6.68 -6.58 23.63
CA VAL A 210 -5.69 -5.51 23.82
C VAL A 210 -5.95 -4.39 22.81
N ARG A 211 -5.96 -3.14 23.31
CA ARG A 211 -6.20 -1.93 22.49
C ARG A 211 -5.15 -1.75 21.37
N GLU A 212 -3.93 -2.23 21.61
CA GLU A 212 -2.84 -2.29 20.65
C GLU A 212 -2.11 -3.64 20.80
N LEU A 213 -2.09 -4.44 19.73
CA LEU A 213 -1.32 -5.68 19.68
C LEU A 213 0.09 -5.38 19.16
N HIS A 214 1.10 -5.92 19.83
CA HIS A 214 2.48 -5.89 19.40
C HIS A 214 2.95 -7.30 19.00
N ASN A 215 4.03 -7.39 18.21
CA ASN A 215 4.58 -8.68 17.81
C ASN A 215 4.98 -9.57 18.99
N ARG A 216 5.30 -8.98 20.15
CA ARG A 216 5.59 -9.71 21.40
C ARG A 216 4.37 -10.44 21.97
N ASP A 217 3.16 -10.06 21.56
CA ASP A 217 1.90 -10.65 22.03
C ASP A 217 1.49 -11.85 21.16
N ILE A 218 2.25 -12.13 20.08
CA ILE A 218 2.04 -13.27 19.17
C ILE A 218 2.86 -14.46 19.70
N ILE A 219 2.16 -15.53 20.06
CA ILE A 219 2.74 -16.76 20.56
C ILE A 219 2.96 -17.71 19.38
N ILE A 220 4.23 -17.91 19.04
CA ILE A 220 4.68 -18.81 17.97
C ILE A 220 5.22 -20.09 18.61
N PRO A 221 4.63 -21.27 18.35
CA PRO A 221 5.19 -22.54 18.79
C PRO A 221 6.55 -22.79 18.13
N LEU A 222 7.60 -23.04 18.91
CA LEU A 222 8.97 -23.25 18.40
C LEU A 222 9.45 -24.70 18.51
N THR A 223 8.67 -25.57 19.17
CA THR A 223 8.99 -26.99 19.39
C THR A 223 7.75 -27.88 19.26
N ASP A 224 7.94 -29.18 19.02
CA ASP A 224 6.84 -30.15 18.97
C ASP A 224 6.02 -30.20 20.27
N ASP A 225 6.68 -30.01 21.43
CA ASP A 225 5.99 -29.91 22.73
C ASP A 225 5.11 -28.66 22.80
N SER A 226 5.61 -27.50 22.38
CA SER A 226 4.81 -26.28 22.32
C SER A 226 3.64 -26.42 21.34
N CYS A 227 3.82 -27.17 20.24
CA CYS A 227 2.77 -27.49 19.31
C CYS A 227 1.68 -28.36 19.94
N ARG A 228 2.04 -29.34 20.76
CA ARG A 228 1.06 -30.17 21.47
C ARG A 228 0.26 -29.33 22.47
N ASN A 229 0.92 -28.46 23.23
CA ASN A 229 0.30 -27.64 24.26
C ASN A 229 -0.51 -26.45 23.70
N ALA A 230 -0.17 -25.94 22.52
CA ALA A 230 -0.95 -24.86 21.88
C ALA A 230 -2.37 -25.31 21.47
N ALA A 231 -2.65 -26.62 21.35
CA ALA A 231 -4.01 -27.11 21.11
C ALA A 231 -4.88 -27.09 22.37
N THR A 232 -4.29 -27.04 23.57
CA THR A 232 -5.02 -27.03 24.85
C THR A 232 -5.43 -25.62 25.32
N ASP A 233 -4.81 -24.57 24.77
CA ASP A 233 -5.13 -23.17 25.11
C ASP A 233 -6.15 -22.51 24.16
N GLY A 234 -6.65 -23.25 23.16
CA GLY A 234 -7.68 -22.78 22.23
C GLY A 234 -9.05 -22.69 22.90
N GLN A 235 -9.34 -21.59 23.60
CA GLN A 235 -10.72 -21.15 23.78
C GLN A 235 -11.30 -20.83 22.40
N THR A 236 -12.02 -21.82 21.87
CA THR A 236 -13.13 -21.69 20.92
C THR A 236 -13.27 -20.33 20.21
N LEU A 237 -12.79 -20.26 18.97
CA LEU A 237 -13.40 -19.39 17.96
C LEU A 237 -14.89 -19.73 17.91
N LYS A 238 -15.74 -18.88 18.49
CA LYS A 238 -17.18 -18.93 18.21
C LYS A 238 -17.46 -18.33 16.82
N PRO A 239 -18.47 -18.86 16.12
CA PRO A 239 -18.83 -18.42 14.78
C PRO A 239 -19.29 -16.96 14.74
#